data_AF-A0A1Q9BUY7-F1
#
_entry.id   AF-A0A1Q9BUY7-F1
#
_cell.length_a   1.000
_cell.length_b   1.000
_cell.length_c   1.000
_cell.angle_alpha   90.00
_cell.angle_beta   90.00
_cell.angle_gamma   90.00
#
_symmetry.space_group_name_H-M   'P 1'
#
loop_
_entity.id
_entity.type
_entity.pdbx_description
1 polymer ?
#
loop_
_entity_poly.entity_id
_entity_poly.type
_entity_poly.pdbx_seq_one_letter_code
_entity_poly.pdbx_strand_id
1 'polypeptide(L)'
;MGQVLRKTMLVPVLSGIMEDTGKRMTGDGSTNGIGTKLKVATAMGQFRSIGTDLLALCANDIAARGAEPLMFSSHHSCCQLDAQQALEVNEGVAEGCREAVCAFTEAKTAEMPGVYSR
;
A
#
# COMPACT_ATOMS: atom_id res chain seq x y z
N MET A 1 4.98 26.62 14.93
CA MET A 1 5.57 25.95 13.76
C MET A 1 6.13 24.61 14.21
N GLY A 2 5.34 23.53 14.22
CA GLY A 2 5.84 22.21 14.64
C GLY A 2 4.77 21.28 15.21
N GLN A 3 3.97 20.65 14.35
CA GLN A 3 3.22 19.41 14.64
C GLN A 3 2.91 18.69 13.31
N VAL A 4 3.87 17.96 12.75
CA VAL A 4 3.66 17.17 11.51
C VAL A 4 4.30 15.80 11.66
N LEU A 5 3.82 14.94 12.56
CA LEU A 5 4.49 13.64 12.76
C LEU A 5 3.61 12.41 13.00
N ARG A 6 2.28 12.46 13.22
CA ARG A 6 1.53 11.24 13.63
C ARG A 6 0.07 11.13 13.13
N LYS A 7 -0.22 11.40 11.85
CA LYS A 7 -1.63 11.51 11.41
C LYS A 7 -2.22 10.27 10.72
N THR A 8 -1.39 9.49 10.02
CA THR A 8 -1.84 8.35 9.22
C THR A 8 -0.73 7.31 9.01
N MET A 9 -1.09 6.04 8.96
CA MET A 9 -0.25 4.95 8.48
C MET A 9 -0.97 4.21 7.34
N LEU A 10 -0.23 3.91 6.27
CA LEU A 10 -0.67 3.00 5.22
C LEU A 10 0.24 1.77 5.23
N VAL A 11 -0.36 0.59 5.32
CA VAL A 11 0.34 -0.70 5.29
C VAL A 11 -0.37 -1.60 4.28
N PRO A 12 0.27 -2.02 3.19
CA PRO A 12 -0.23 -3.04 2.29
C PRO A 12 0.20 -4.44 2.72
N VAL A 13 -0.48 -5.42 2.17
CA VAL A 13 0.01 -6.80 2.08
C VAL A 13 -0.10 -7.24 0.62
N LEU A 14 1.01 -7.61 0.02
CA LEU A 14 1.07 -8.24 -1.30
C LEU A 14 1.44 -9.72 -1.13
N SER A 15 0.74 -10.59 -1.85
CA SER A 15 1.11 -11.99 -2.01
C SER A 15 1.41 -12.31 -3.49
N GLY A 16 2.43 -13.13 -3.72
CA GLY A 16 2.87 -13.61 -5.03
C GLY A 16 3.17 -15.11 -5.02
N ILE A 17 3.44 -15.67 -6.19
CA ILE A 17 3.89 -17.06 -6.34
C ILE A 17 5.17 -17.11 -7.17
N MET A 18 6.01 -18.10 -6.89
CA MET A 18 7.17 -18.42 -7.71
C MET A 18 7.17 -19.90 -8.05
N GLU A 19 7.62 -20.21 -9.26
CA GLU A 19 7.92 -21.58 -9.68
C GLU A 19 9.39 -21.89 -9.37
N ASP A 20 9.65 -22.80 -8.42
CA ASP A 20 10.99 -23.34 -8.21
C ASP A 20 11.33 -24.33 -9.33
N THR A 21 12.61 -24.39 -9.68
CA THR A 21 13.32 -25.20 -10.71
C THR A 21 13.08 -26.73 -10.69
N GLY A 22 11.98 -27.19 -10.07
CA GLY A 22 11.51 -28.57 -9.98
C GLY A 22 9.98 -28.74 -9.87
N LYS A 23 9.16 -27.80 -10.38
CA LYS A 23 7.67 -27.86 -10.44
C LYS A 23 6.90 -27.68 -9.13
N ARG A 24 7.50 -27.05 -8.11
CA ARG A 24 6.79 -26.73 -6.85
C ARG A 24 6.49 -25.25 -6.78
N MET A 25 5.20 -24.91 -6.72
CA MET A 25 4.74 -23.55 -6.52
C MET A 25 4.89 -23.17 -5.04
N THR A 26 5.71 -22.16 -4.76
CA THR A 26 5.91 -21.60 -3.42
C THR A 26 5.25 -20.23 -3.34
N GLY A 27 4.59 -19.95 -2.22
CA GLY A 27 3.98 -18.65 -1.96
C GLY A 27 5.01 -17.67 -1.42
N ASP A 28 4.91 -16.42 -1.84
CA ASP A 28 5.72 -15.32 -1.37
C ASP A 28 4.86 -14.14 -0.91
N GLY A 29 5.36 -13.33 0.02
CA GLY A 29 4.68 -12.16 0.54
C GLY A 29 5.63 -10.96 0.69
N SER A 30 5.07 -9.75 0.57
CA SER A 30 5.74 -8.50 0.94
C SER A 30 4.73 -7.54 1.57
N THR A 31 5.17 -6.80 2.58
CA THR A 31 4.37 -5.82 3.32
C THR A 31 5.26 -4.60 3.58
N ASN A 32 4.96 -3.47 2.94
CA ASN A 32 5.78 -2.25 3.05
C ASN A 32 4.95 -0.99 3.29
N GLY A 33 5.25 -0.24 4.34
CA GLY A 33 4.64 1.09 4.54
C GLY A 33 5.25 2.15 3.63
N ILE A 34 4.49 3.20 3.31
CA ILE A 34 4.98 4.37 2.53
C ILE A 34 6.03 5.18 3.27
N GLY A 35 6.00 5.18 4.60
CA GLY A 35 6.91 5.95 5.44
C GLY A 35 6.71 7.46 5.29
N THR A 36 7.80 8.22 5.24
CA THR A 36 7.78 9.69 5.33
C THR A 36 7.23 10.39 4.09
N LYS A 37 7.11 9.70 2.94
CA LYS A 37 6.51 10.25 1.71
C LYS A 37 5.05 10.69 1.93
N LEU A 38 4.35 10.08 2.89
CA LEU A 38 3.03 10.52 3.33
C LEU A 38 3.00 12.00 3.76
N LYS A 39 4.07 12.50 4.41
CA LYS A 39 4.12 13.91 4.83
C LYS A 39 4.16 14.86 3.63
N VAL A 40 4.85 14.45 2.57
CA VAL A 40 4.95 15.23 1.33
C VAL A 40 3.60 15.23 0.61
N ALA A 41 2.98 14.05 0.47
CA ALA A 41 1.64 13.92 -0.10
C ALA A 41 0.60 14.76 0.66
N THR A 42 0.60 14.72 2.00
CA THR A 42 -0.28 15.55 2.82
C THR A 42 -0.02 17.05 2.63
N ALA A 43 1.26 17.47 2.55
CA ALA A 43 1.60 18.87 2.33
C ALA A 43 1.19 19.36 0.93
N MET A 44 1.19 18.48 -0.06
CA MET A 44 0.81 18.78 -1.44
C MET A 44 -0.69 18.56 -1.72
N GLY A 45 -1.42 17.87 -0.84
CA GLY A 45 -2.80 17.46 -1.09
C GLY A 45 -2.93 16.50 -2.27
N GLN A 46 -1.95 15.61 -2.46
CA GLN A 46 -1.91 14.67 -3.59
C GLN A 46 -1.72 13.24 -3.09
N PHE A 47 -2.77 12.40 -3.20
CA PHE A 47 -2.76 11.05 -2.62
C PHE A 47 -2.83 9.93 -3.65
N ARG A 48 -3.21 10.22 -4.90
CA ARG A 48 -3.26 9.19 -5.96
C ARG A 48 -1.93 8.48 -6.20
N SER A 49 -0.82 9.22 -6.23
CA SER A 49 0.51 8.63 -6.41
C SER A 49 0.95 7.74 -5.23
N ILE A 50 0.39 7.96 -4.05
CA ILE A 50 0.70 7.15 -2.86
C ILE A 50 0.19 5.73 -3.06
N GLY A 51 -0.97 5.55 -3.69
CA GLY A 51 -1.49 4.22 -4.00
C GLY A 51 -0.58 3.41 -4.93
N THR A 52 -0.06 4.03 -5.99
CA THR A 52 0.89 3.38 -6.91
C THR A 52 2.23 3.07 -6.23
N ASP A 53 2.72 3.99 -5.39
CA ASP A 53 3.95 3.76 -4.61
C ASP A 53 3.81 2.56 -3.66
N LEU A 54 2.64 2.42 -3.03
CA LEU A 54 2.33 1.34 -2.09
C LEU A 54 2.49 -0.03 -2.75
N LEU A 55 1.92 -0.18 -3.94
CA LEU A 55 2.07 -1.41 -4.70
C LEU A 55 3.51 -1.60 -5.16
N ALA A 56 4.14 -0.57 -5.73
CA ALA A 56 5.50 -0.67 -6.27
C ALA A 56 6.50 -1.13 -5.22
N LEU A 57 6.40 -0.64 -3.98
CA LEU A 57 7.25 -1.06 -2.86
C LEU A 57 7.14 -2.57 -2.60
N CYS A 58 5.93 -3.14 -2.65
CA CYS A 58 5.75 -4.58 -2.43
C CYS A 58 6.06 -5.42 -3.68
N ALA A 59 5.61 -4.96 -4.85
CA ALA A 59 5.79 -5.68 -6.11
C ALA A 59 7.26 -5.80 -6.48
N ASN A 60 8.07 -4.78 -6.21
CA ASN A 60 9.51 -4.84 -6.45
C ASN A 60 10.21 -5.87 -5.56
N ASP A 61 9.79 -6.05 -4.30
CA ASP A 61 10.34 -7.10 -3.43
C ASP A 61 9.98 -8.51 -3.92
N ILE A 62 8.75 -8.69 -4.40
CA ILE A 62 8.27 -9.95 -5.00
C ILE A 62 9.06 -10.24 -6.28
N ALA A 63 9.17 -9.26 -7.18
CA ALA A 63 9.90 -9.38 -8.44
C ALA A 63 11.40 -9.64 -8.24
N ALA A 64 12.04 -8.98 -7.27
CA ALA A 64 13.46 -9.17 -6.96
C ALA A 64 13.80 -10.60 -6.53
N ARG A 65 12.81 -11.36 -6.06
CA ARG A 65 12.94 -12.76 -5.67
C ARG A 65 12.56 -13.74 -6.79
N GLY A 66 12.08 -13.24 -7.93
CA GLY A 66 11.63 -14.06 -9.05
C GLY A 66 10.17 -14.53 -8.94
N ALA A 67 9.40 -13.98 -8.00
CA ALA A 67 7.98 -14.26 -7.86
C ALA A 67 7.13 -13.29 -8.71
N GLU A 68 5.97 -13.76 -9.15
CA GLU A 68 4.97 -12.94 -9.84
C GLU A 68 3.91 -12.45 -8.82
N PRO A 69 3.56 -11.15 -8.81
CA PRO A 69 2.46 -10.62 -7.99
C PRO A 69 1.13 -11.27 -8.35
N LEU A 70 0.33 -11.67 -7.35
CA LEU A 70 -0.99 -12.26 -7.58
C LEU A 70 -2.13 -11.43 -7.01
N MET A 71 -2.01 -11.07 -5.74
CA MET A 71 -3.07 -10.40 -4.99
C MET A 71 -2.50 -9.35 -4.05
N PHE A 72 -3.13 -8.18 -4.04
CA PHE A 72 -2.77 -7.05 -3.20
C PHE A 72 -3.96 -6.65 -2.33
N SER A 73 -3.69 -6.35 -1.08
CA SER A 73 -4.62 -5.68 -0.18
C SER A 73 -3.99 -4.47 0.47
N SER A 74 -4.79 -3.44 0.72
CA SER A 74 -4.34 -2.20 1.36
C SER A 74 -5.01 -2.03 2.72
N HIS A 75 -4.28 -1.43 3.68
CA HIS A 75 -4.80 -1.02 4.97
C HIS A 75 -4.44 0.43 5.28
N HIS A 76 -5.46 1.24 5.54
CA HIS A 76 -5.36 2.66 5.87
C HIS A 76 -5.79 2.92 7.32
N SER A 77 -4.86 3.39 8.14
CA SER A 77 -5.07 3.69 9.55
C SER A 77 -4.88 5.19 9.82
N CYS A 78 -5.85 5.86 10.43
CA CYS A 78 -5.84 7.31 10.62
C CYS A 78 -6.49 7.75 11.94
N CYS A 79 -6.28 9.01 12.36
CA CYS A 79 -6.98 9.59 13.52
C CYS A 79 -8.46 9.84 13.22
N GLN A 80 -8.71 10.39 12.04
CA GLN A 80 -10.03 10.68 11.48
C GLN A 80 -9.95 10.44 9.98
N LEU A 81 -10.92 9.74 9.44
CA LEU A 81 -10.93 9.37 8.03
C LEU A 81 -11.34 10.57 7.16
N ASP A 82 -10.47 10.89 6.21
CA ASP A 82 -10.85 11.64 5.03
C ASP A 82 -11.17 10.66 3.90
N ALA A 83 -12.45 10.56 3.56
CA ALA A 83 -12.93 9.62 2.56
C ALA A 83 -12.44 9.93 1.14
N GLN A 84 -12.19 11.21 0.82
CA GLN A 84 -11.66 11.59 -0.49
C GLN A 84 -10.19 11.20 -0.62
N GLN A 85 -9.38 11.45 0.41
CA GLN A 85 -7.99 11.01 0.42
C GLN A 85 -7.88 9.49 0.31
N ALA A 86 -8.70 8.75 1.07
CA ALA A 86 -8.72 7.30 1.00
C ALA A 86 -9.14 6.78 -0.38
N LEU A 87 -10.10 7.44 -1.03
CA LEU A 87 -10.52 7.12 -2.39
C LEU A 87 -9.37 7.33 -3.39
N GLU A 88 -8.69 8.49 -3.35
CA GLU A 88 -7.55 8.76 -4.22
C GLU A 88 -6.43 7.71 -4.06
N VAL A 89 -6.12 7.31 -2.82
CA VAL A 89 -5.14 6.24 -2.57
C VAL A 89 -5.61 4.94 -3.21
N ASN A 90 -6.87 4.54 -3.03
CA ASN A 90 -7.41 3.31 -3.60
C ASN A 90 -7.42 3.31 -5.14
N GLU A 91 -7.71 4.46 -5.77
CA GLU A 91 -7.59 4.61 -7.22
C GLU A 91 -6.14 4.43 -7.71
N GLY A 92 -5.17 4.96 -6.97
CA GLY A 92 -3.75 4.74 -7.23
C GLY A 92 -3.34 3.27 -7.07
N VAL A 93 -3.84 2.59 -6.04
CA VAL A 93 -3.58 1.15 -5.85
C VAL A 93 -4.18 0.34 -7.00
N ALA A 94 -5.42 0.65 -7.40
CA ALA A 94 -6.08 -0.02 -8.51
C ALA A 94 -5.33 0.20 -9.84
N GLU A 95 -4.81 1.41 -10.07
CA GLU A 95 -3.92 1.72 -11.21
C GLU A 95 -2.69 0.82 -11.18
N GLY A 96 -1.94 0.84 -10.07
CA GLY A 96 -0.76 0.01 -9.92
C GLY A 96 -1.08 -1.47 -10.14
N CYS A 97 -2.19 -1.97 -9.61
CA CYS A 97 -2.54 -3.38 -9.71
C CYS A 97 -2.79 -3.79 -11.17
N ARG A 98 -3.34 -2.88 -12.00
CA ARG A 98 -3.43 -3.09 -13.44
C ARG A 98 -2.06 -3.15 -14.10
N GLU A 99 -1.14 -2.27 -13.72
CA GLU A 99 0.23 -2.25 -14.25
C GLU A 99 1.02 -3.52 -13.87
N ALA A 100 0.86 -3.99 -12.63
CA ALA A 100 1.52 -5.19 -12.10
C ALA A 100 0.78 -6.50 -12.42
N VAL A 101 -0.36 -6.44 -13.13
CA VAL A 101 -1.21 -7.58 -13.50
C VAL A 101 -1.60 -8.43 -12.27
N CYS A 102 -1.94 -7.78 -11.16
CA CYS A 102 -2.38 -8.44 -9.93
C CYS A 102 -3.80 -8.02 -9.52
N ALA A 103 -4.48 -8.86 -8.76
CA ALA A 103 -5.82 -8.54 -8.26
C ALA A 103 -5.76 -7.62 -7.04
N PHE A 104 -6.52 -6.51 -7.05
CA PHE A 104 -6.75 -5.72 -5.83
C PHE A 104 -7.94 -6.32 -5.07
N THR A 105 -7.68 -7.05 -3.99
CA THR A 105 -8.68 -7.92 -3.35
C THR A 105 -9.39 -7.27 -2.17
N GLU A 106 -8.72 -6.39 -1.44
CA GLU A 106 -9.27 -5.79 -0.23
C GLU A 106 -8.66 -4.42 0.07
N ALA A 107 -9.51 -3.48 0.48
CA ALA A 107 -9.10 -2.17 0.98
C ALA A 107 -9.70 -1.95 2.38
N LYS A 108 -8.90 -2.09 3.42
CA LYS A 108 -9.31 -1.90 4.82
C LYS A 108 -9.04 -0.48 5.28
N THR A 109 -9.95 0.06 6.09
CA THR A 109 -9.76 1.36 6.75
C THR A 109 -10.01 1.21 8.25
N ALA A 110 -9.23 1.90 9.07
CA ALA A 110 -9.39 1.96 10.52
C ALA A 110 -9.20 3.40 11.04
N GLU A 111 -10.17 3.89 11.82
CA GLU A 111 -10.05 5.13 12.58
C GLU A 111 -9.63 4.80 14.02
N MET A 112 -8.46 5.29 14.42
CA MET A 112 -7.86 5.05 15.73
C MET A 112 -7.42 6.38 16.37
N PRO A 113 -8.36 7.22 16.83
CA PRO A 113 -8.08 8.57 17.36
C PRO A 113 -7.24 8.57 18.65
N GLY A 114 -7.21 7.44 19.39
CA GLY A 114 -6.33 7.26 20.55
C GLY A 114 -4.89 6.87 20.19
N VAL A 115 -4.64 6.47 18.93
CA VAL A 115 -3.33 6.03 18.45
C VAL A 115 -2.68 7.10 17.56
N TYR A 116 -3.44 7.64 16.61
CA TYR A 116 -2.99 8.71 15.71
C TYR A 116 -3.50 10.05 16.21
N SER A 117 -2.64 11.07 16.18
CA SER A 117 -3.02 12.43 16.57
C SER A 117 -3.64 13.18 15.39
N ARG A 118 -4.53 14.14 15.67
CA ARG A 118 -5.08 15.05 14.65
C ARG A 118 -4.04 15.94 14.00
#